data_AF-A0A662D5V9-F1
#
_entry.id   AF-A0A662D5V9-F1
#
_cell.length_a   1.000
_cell.length_b   1.000
_cell.length_c   1.000
_cell.angle_alpha   90.00
_cell.angle_beta   90.00
_cell.angle_gamma   90.00
#
_symmetry.space_group_name_H-M   'P 1'
#
loop_
_entity.id
_entity.type
_entity.pdbx_description
1 polymer ?
#
loop_
_entity_poly.entity_id
_entity_poly.type
_entity_poly.pdbx_seq_one_letter_code
_entity_poly.pdbx_strand_id
1 'polypeptide(L)'
;MGEAGKIFLSPGRGMRERGMDKEDKIDIPSKKLFFSIGEASEITGLPPYVLRFWESKFKELRPQKSRGGHRRYRKEDIEVILRIKDLLYQNKFTIKGAREELEKKRREGK
;
A
#
# COMPACT_ATOMS: atom_id res chain seq x y z
N MET A 1 -17.20 6.53 -18.24
CA MET A 1 -16.48 5.34 -17.73
C MET A 1 -15.04 5.75 -17.47
N GLY A 2 -14.59 5.81 -16.21
CA GLY A 2 -13.38 6.54 -15.82
C GLY A 2 -12.05 5.88 -16.20
N GLU A 3 -11.29 6.56 -17.06
CA GLU A 3 -9.97 6.16 -17.59
C GLU A 3 -8.83 6.08 -16.56
N ALA A 4 -9.01 6.56 -15.33
CA ALA A 4 -7.91 6.65 -14.36
C ALA A 4 -7.44 5.30 -13.76
N GLY A 5 -8.14 4.19 -14.04
CA GLY A 5 -7.77 2.86 -13.54
C GLY A 5 -6.68 2.14 -14.34
N LYS A 6 -6.45 2.52 -15.60
CA LYS A 6 -5.58 1.75 -16.52
C LYS A 6 -4.09 2.10 -16.43
N ILE A 7 -3.72 3.25 -15.85
CA ILE A 7 -2.33 3.73 -15.87
C ILE A 7 -1.42 2.92 -14.91
N PHE A 8 -1.99 2.24 -13.91
CA PHE A 8 -1.23 1.52 -12.87
C PHE A 8 -1.51 0.02 -12.77
N LEU A 9 -2.47 -0.51 -13.55
CA LEU A 9 -2.89 -1.93 -13.52
C LEU A 9 -2.34 -2.76 -14.68
N SER A 10 -1.59 -2.16 -15.62
CA SER A 10 -0.92 -2.91 -16.69
C SER A 10 0.53 -3.23 -16.28
N PRO A 11 0.97 -4.51 -16.35
CA PRO A 11 2.35 -4.90 -16.07
C PRO A 11 3.24 -4.46 -17.23
N GLY A 12 3.61 -3.18 -17.25
CA GLY A 12 4.39 -2.58 -18.31
C GLY A 12 5.72 -2.04 -17.79
N ARG A 13 6.78 -2.86 -17.93
CA ARG A 13 8.20 -2.48 -17.82
C ARG A 13 8.74 -2.32 -16.39
N GLY A 14 8.87 -3.43 -15.65
CA GLY A 14 9.70 -3.45 -14.42
C GLY A 14 9.44 -4.56 -13.41
N MET A 15 8.27 -5.20 -13.41
CA MET A 15 8.05 -6.43 -12.63
C MET A 15 8.39 -7.63 -13.50
N ARG A 16 9.66 -8.04 -13.52
CA ARG A 16 9.98 -9.40 -13.95
C ARG A 16 9.33 -10.37 -12.96
N GLU A 17 8.66 -11.35 -13.54
CA GLU A 17 8.00 -12.52 -12.95
C GLU A 17 8.79 -13.15 -11.80
N ARG A 18 8.73 -12.54 -10.62
CA ARG A 18 9.06 -13.24 -9.38
C ARG A 18 7.74 -13.84 -8.91
N GLY A 19 7.59 -15.15 -9.13
CA GLY A 19 6.35 -15.91 -8.95
C GLY A 19 5.47 -15.42 -7.81
N MET A 20 4.21 -15.15 -8.12
CA MET A 20 3.15 -14.88 -7.15
C MET A 20 2.62 -16.22 -6.63
N ASP A 21 3.49 -17.00 -6.01
CA ASP A 21 3.21 -18.36 -5.57
C ASP A 21 4.08 -18.73 -4.37
N LYS A 22 4.10 -17.86 -3.36
CA LYS A 22 4.39 -18.27 -1.98
C LYS A 22 3.47 -17.52 -1.03
N GLU A 23 2.87 -18.24 -0.10
CA GLU A 23 2.36 -17.68 1.16
C GLU A 23 3.55 -17.15 1.95
N ASP A 24 4.15 -16.06 1.47
CA ASP A 24 5.13 -15.31 2.23
C ASP A 24 4.34 -14.65 3.35
N LYS A 25 4.36 -15.26 4.54
CA LYS A 25 3.99 -14.57 5.76
C LYS A 25 4.79 -13.27 5.78
N ILE A 26 4.09 -12.16 5.58
CA ILE A 26 4.69 -10.83 5.63
C ILE A 26 5.09 -10.62 7.09
N ASP A 27 6.36 -10.85 7.38
CA ASP A 27 6.93 -10.64 8.70
C ASP A 27 7.20 -9.14 8.86
N ILE A 28 6.27 -8.44 9.50
CA ILE A 28 6.48 -7.04 9.89
C ILE A 28 7.23 -7.06 11.23
N PRO A 29 8.50 -6.61 11.29
CA PRO A 29 9.29 -6.69 12.51
C PRO A 29 8.61 -6.01 13.72
N SER A 30 8.26 -6.80 14.73
CA SER A 30 7.44 -6.33 15.87
C SER A 30 8.15 -5.34 16.80
N LYS A 31 9.48 -5.37 16.86
CA LYS A 31 10.28 -4.47 17.72
C LYS A 31 10.57 -3.11 17.09
N LYS A 32 10.34 -2.94 15.79
CA LYS A 32 10.68 -1.71 15.06
C LYS A 32 9.47 -0.79 14.99
N LEU A 33 9.63 0.43 15.50
CA LEU A 33 8.56 1.42 15.56
C LEU A 33 8.26 2.09 14.22
N PHE A 34 9.28 2.23 13.37
CA PHE A 34 9.16 2.96 12.11
C PHE A 34 10.00 2.33 11.00
N PHE A 35 9.44 2.28 9.80
CA PHE A 35 10.06 1.80 8.57
C PHE A 35 10.30 2.97 7.62
N SER A 36 11.41 2.95 6.89
CA SER A 36 11.65 3.85 5.76
C SER A 36 10.81 3.44 4.55
N ILE A 37 10.79 4.26 3.50
CA ILE A 37 10.09 3.89 2.25
C ILE A 37 10.74 2.70 1.53
N GLY A 38 12.05 2.51 1.66
CA GLY A 38 12.75 1.35 1.11
C GLY A 38 12.29 0.07 1.82
N GLU A 39 12.28 0.08 3.14
CA GLU A 39 11.82 -1.05 3.94
C GLU A 39 10.33 -1.34 3.72
N ALA A 40 9.48 -0.31 3.65
CA ALA A 40 8.08 -0.47 3.29
C ALA A 40 7.92 -1.09 1.89
N SER A 41 8.79 -0.73 0.95
CA SER A 41 8.80 -1.30 -0.40
C SER A 41 9.17 -2.78 -0.38
N GLU A 42 10.20 -3.16 0.38
CA GLU A 42 10.63 -4.55 0.56
C GLU A 42 9.54 -5.40 1.22
N ILE A 43 8.95 -4.92 2.32
CA ILE A 43 7.92 -5.63 3.08
C ILE A 43 6.65 -5.84 2.23
N THR A 44 6.24 -4.83 1.46
CA THR A 44 4.97 -4.86 0.71
C THR A 44 5.12 -5.40 -0.71
N GLY A 45 6.36 -5.50 -1.21
CA GLY A 45 6.67 -5.83 -2.60
C GLY A 45 6.21 -4.76 -3.60
N LEU A 46 5.94 -3.53 -3.14
CA LEU A 46 5.47 -2.43 -3.97
C LEU A 46 6.60 -1.42 -4.21
N PRO A 47 6.82 -0.95 -5.44
CA PRO A 47 7.83 0.06 -5.71
C PRO A 47 7.61 1.35 -4.89
N PRO A 48 8.67 2.08 -4.49
CA PRO A 48 8.54 3.29 -3.68
C PRO A 48 7.63 4.35 -4.31
N TYR A 49 7.62 4.49 -5.64
CA TYR A 49 6.76 5.47 -6.33
C TYR A 49 5.26 5.13 -6.20
N VAL A 50 4.91 3.84 -6.12
CA VAL A 50 3.52 3.39 -5.87
C VAL A 50 3.09 3.78 -4.46
N LEU A 51 3.97 3.55 -3.46
CA LEU A 51 3.70 3.94 -2.08
C LEU A 51 3.48 5.47 -1.96
N ARG A 52 4.35 6.27 -2.57
CA ARG A 52 4.18 7.74 -2.63
C ARG A 52 2.87 8.16 -3.29
N PHE A 53 2.51 7.48 -4.38
CA PHE A 53 1.25 7.76 -5.06
C PHE A 53 0.05 7.43 -4.16
N TRP A 54 0.06 6.28 -3.48
CA TRP A 54 -1.03 5.86 -2.60
C TRP A 54 -1.20 6.78 -1.38
N GLU A 55 -0.13 7.30 -0.79
CA GLU A 55 -0.22 8.35 0.25
C GLU A 55 -1.07 9.55 -0.19
N SER A 56 -1.03 9.91 -1.48
CA SER A 56 -1.82 11.02 -2.02
C SER A 56 -3.29 10.67 -2.27
N LYS A 57 -3.62 9.37 -2.34
CA LYS A 57 -4.96 8.89 -2.71
C LYS A 57 -5.77 8.39 -1.53
N PHE A 58 -5.12 7.80 -0.54
CA PHE A 58 -5.77 7.16 0.61
C PHE A 58 -5.52 7.97 1.87
N LYS A 59 -6.59 8.46 2.50
CA LYS A 59 -6.49 9.30 3.69
C LYS A 59 -6.08 8.50 4.93
N GLU A 60 -6.26 7.19 4.88
CA GLU A 60 -5.87 6.22 5.91
C GLU A 60 -4.35 5.98 5.92
N LEU A 61 -3.66 6.22 4.80
CA LEU A 61 -2.22 6.06 4.68
C LEU A 61 -1.51 7.41 4.85
N ARG A 62 -1.11 7.72 6.08
CA ARG A 62 -0.46 8.99 6.43
C ARG A 62 0.83 8.77 7.22
N PRO A 63 1.90 8.28 6.57
CA PRO A 63 3.18 8.11 7.24
C PRO A 63 3.68 9.45 7.78
N GLN A 64 4.29 9.42 8.96
CA GLN A 64 4.84 10.61 9.57
C GLN A 64 6.06 11.11 8.79
N LYS A 65 6.22 12.43 8.72
CA LYS A 65 7.47 13.04 8.23
C LYS A 65 8.38 13.29 9.43
N SER A 66 9.61 12.79 9.35
CA SER A 66 10.68 13.17 10.27
C SER A 66 11.03 14.66 10.13
N ARG A 67 11.79 15.21 11.08
CA ARG A 67 12.27 16.60 11.04
C ARG A 67 13.05 16.93 9.76
N GLY A 68 13.75 15.95 9.18
CA GLY A 68 14.50 16.09 7.91
C GLY A 68 13.67 15.81 6.65
N GLY A 69 12.35 15.61 6.75
CA GLY A 69 11.47 15.39 5.60
C GLY A 69 11.39 13.93 5.10
N HIS A 70 12.15 13.00 5.68
CA HIS A 70 12.03 11.57 5.38
C HIS A 70 10.73 10.99 5.94
N ARG A 71 10.09 10.09 5.19
CA ARG A 71 8.89 9.37 5.60
C ARG A 71 9.22 8.24 6.56
N ARG A 72 8.36 8.09 7.57
CA ARG A 72 8.40 7.02 8.56
C ARG A 72 7.03 6.35 8.59
N TYR A 73 6.98 5.12 8.09
CA TYR A 73 5.79 4.27 8.13
C TYR A 73 5.77 3.53 9.47
N ARG A 74 4.64 3.52 10.15
CA ARG A 74 4.42 2.63 11.29
C ARG A 74 3.93 1.27 10.79
N LYS A 75 3.84 0.30 11.71
CA LYS A 75 3.24 -1.00 11.40
C LYS A 75 1.82 -0.84 10.84
N GLU A 76 1.00 0.01 11.44
CA GLU A 76 -0.36 0.30 10.96
C GLU A 76 -0.38 0.85 9.53
N ASP A 77 0.61 1.69 9.15
CA ASP A 77 0.71 2.21 7.77
C ASP A 77 1.01 1.08 6.78
N ILE A 78 1.87 0.13 7.16
CA ILE A 78 2.17 -1.07 6.35
C ILE A 78 0.92 -1.94 6.20
N GLU A 79 0.18 -2.18 7.28
CA GLU A 79 -1.07 -2.95 7.25
C GLU A 79 -2.11 -2.30 6.32
N VAL A 80 -2.23 -0.97 6.35
CA VAL A 80 -3.09 -0.22 5.42
C VAL A 80 -2.62 -0.40 3.97
N ILE A 81 -1.31 -0.32 3.70
CA ILE A 81 -0.77 -0.55 2.35
C ILE A 81 -1.13 -1.97 1.85
N LEU A 82 -0.95 -2.98 2.68
CA LEU A 82 -1.29 -4.37 2.32
C LEU A 82 -2.79 -4.52 2.06
N ARG A 83 -3.64 -3.84 2.83
CA ARG A 83 -5.08 -3.85 2.58
C ARG A 83 -5.44 -3.15 1.26
N ILE A 84 -4.83 -2.01 0.95
CA ILE A 84 -5.01 -1.33 -0.33
C ILE A 84 -4.59 -2.25 -1.48
N LYS A 85 -3.45 -2.94 -1.34
CA LYS A 85 -2.95 -3.91 -2.32
C LYS A 85 -3.97 -5.01 -2.58
N ASP A 86 -4.52 -5.62 -1.54
CA ASP A 86 -5.56 -6.64 -1.67
C ASP A 86 -6.81 -6.12 -2.41
N LEU A 87 -7.30 -4.93 -2.02
CA LEU A 87 -8.46 -4.31 -2.65
C LEU A 87 -8.27 -4.05 -4.15
N LEU A 88 -7.11 -3.52 -4.53
CA LEU A 88 -6.85 -3.15 -5.93
C LEU A 88 -6.49 -4.36 -6.80
N TYR A 89 -5.64 -5.27 -6.31
CA TYR A 89 -5.09 -6.35 -7.13
C TYR A 89 -5.88 -7.65 -7.04
N GLN A 90 -6.38 -8.03 -5.86
CA GLN A 90 -7.17 -9.25 -5.69
C GLN A 90 -8.65 -8.99 -5.93
N ASN A 91 -9.21 -8.00 -5.24
CA ASN A 91 -10.65 -7.69 -5.33
C ASN A 91 -11.01 -6.81 -6.54
N LYS A 92 -10.02 -6.37 -7.32
CA LYS A 92 -10.18 -5.57 -8.56
C LYS A 92 -10.92 -4.25 -8.37
N PHE A 93 -10.81 -3.64 -7.18
CA PHE A 93 -11.42 -2.35 -6.93
C PHE A 93 -10.67 -1.25 -7.69
N THR A 94 -11.40 -0.20 -8.06
CA THR A 94 -10.77 1.06 -8.46
C THR A 94 -10.22 1.79 -7.23
N ILE A 95 -9.36 2.79 -7.41
CA ILE A 95 -8.89 3.65 -6.30
C ILE A 95 -10.09 4.24 -5.52
N LYS A 96 -11.16 4.65 -6.22
CA LYS A 96 -12.37 5.16 -5.59
C LYS A 96 -13.06 4.08 -4.74
N GLY A 97 -13.28 2.89 -5.31
CA GLY A 97 -13.91 1.78 -4.58
C GLY A 97 -13.09 1.32 -3.37
N ALA A 98 -11.76 1.24 -3.50
CA ALA A 98 -10.88 0.88 -2.40
C ALA A 98 -10.93 1.90 -1.25
N ARG A 99 -11.07 3.20 -1.56
CA ARG A 99 -11.27 4.24 -0.53
C ARG A 99 -12.58 4.05 0.21
N GLU A 100 -13.68 3.85 -0.52
CA GLU A 100 -15.01 3.65 0.07
C GLU A 100 -15.03 2.43 1.00
N GLU A 101 -14.38 1.34 0.60
CA GLU A 101 -14.27 0.12 1.40
C GLU A 101 -13.43 0.29 2.67
N LEU A 102 -12.30 1.00 2.59
CA LEU A 102 -11.50 1.33 3.78
C LEU A 102 -12.27 2.21 4.76
N GLU A 103 -13.05 3.16 4.26
CA GLU A 103 -13.90 4.01 5.08
C GLU A 103 -15.03 3.24 5.75
N LYS A 104 -15.64 2.28 5.04
CA LYS A 104 -16.71 1.43 5.56
C LYS A 104 -16.23 0.57 6.73
N LYS A 105 -15.10 -0.13 6.56
CA LYS A 105 -14.52 -0.95 7.64
C LYS A 105 -14.19 -0.16 8.90
N ARG A 106 -13.74 1.09 8.77
CA ARG A 106 -13.49 1.98 9.91
C ARG A 106 -14.77 2.31 10.70
N ARG A 107 -15.94 2.35 10.05
CA ARG A 107 -17.22 2.62 10.69
C ARG A 107 -17.80 1.39 11.38
N GLU A 108 -17.56 0.19 10.83
CA GLU A 108 -18.05 -1.08 11.38
C GLU A 108 -17.20 -1.59 12.55
N GLY A 109 -15.92 -1.19 12.64
CA GLY A 109 -15.04 -1.52 13.77
C GLY A 109 -15.13 -0.57 14.98
N LYS A 110 -16.18 0.25 15.07
CA LYS A 110 -16.45 1.17 16.18
C LYS A 110 -17.76 0.79 16.86
#